data_AF-Q1HVW7-F1
#
_entry.id   AF-Q1HVW7-F1
#
_cell.length_a   1.000
_cell.length_b   1.000
_cell.length_c   1.000
_cell.angle_alpha   90.00
_cell.angle_beta   90.00
_cell.angle_gamma   90.00
#
_symmetry.space_group_name_H-M   'P 1'
#
loop_
_entity.id
_entity.type
_entity.pdbx_description
1 polymer ?
#
loop_
_entity_poly.entity_id
_entity_poly.type
_entity_poly.pdbx_seq_one_letter_code
_entity_poly.pdbx_strand_id
1 'polypeptide(L)'
;GEWMEWIYKGLELLVVACPCALVISTPVAIVSAIGNAARNGVLIKGGTALEIAGSLNAIAFDKTGTLTEGKPKVMHVRSLDCTEDELLSIAATIEEYSNHPIAKAITAYAKEHQTAIQSGTDFRAIVGKGAQVTINGETYYAGNKALYEEFGVSLQMWNEPIREMQRIGQTVILVGTNKVILGMISVADSIRSTTYGTIQELKRSGIRETVMLTGDNEGTAEHIAQKAKVDRYFANLLPEDKV
;
A
#
# COMPACT_ATOMS: atom_id res chain seq x y z
N GLY A 1 6.79 -22.78 71.06
CA GLY A 1 6.92 -23.49 69.78
C GLY A 1 8.39 -23.61 69.49
N GLU A 2 8.87 -24.81 69.23
CA GLU A 2 10.27 -25.05 68.91
C GLU A 2 10.61 -24.31 67.61
N TRP A 3 11.69 -23.54 67.59
CA TRP A 3 12.12 -22.72 66.45
C TRP A 3 12.15 -23.50 65.12
N MET A 4 12.46 -24.80 65.21
CA MET A 4 12.45 -25.75 64.10
C MET A 4 11.06 -25.96 63.48
N GLU A 5 9.99 -25.92 64.28
CA GLU A 5 8.61 -26.06 63.79
C GLU A 5 8.22 -24.89 62.88
N TRP A 6 8.62 -23.66 63.24
CA TRP A 6 8.38 -22.48 62.43
C TRP A 6 9.27 -22.42 61.19
N ILE A 7 10.52 -22.87 61.28
CA ILE A 7 11.38 -23.04 60.10
C ILE A 7 10.76 -24.05 59.13
N TYR A 8 10.31 -25.19 59.63
CA TYR A 8 9.71 -26.25 58.83
C TYR A 8 8.41 -25.77 58.13
N LYS A 9 7.49 -25.15 58.87
CA LYS A 9 6.27 -24.55 58.30
C LYS A 9 6.58 -23.44 57.29
N GLY A 10 7.64 -22.66 57.51
CA GLY A 10 8.11 -21.66 56.56
C GLY A 10 8.56 -22.26 55.22
N LEU A 11 9.30 -23.38 55.26
CA LEU A 11 9.71 -24.11 54.06
C LEU A 11 8.52 -24.73 53.32
N GLU A 12 7.56 -25.31 54.04
CA GLU A 12 6.32 -25.84 53.44
C GLU A 12 5.54 -24.75 52.69
N LEU A 13 5.42 -23.56 53.28
CA LEU A 13 4.75 -22.43 52.64
C LEU A 13 5.46 -22.01 51.34
N LEU A 14 6.79 -21.97 51.33
CA LEU A 14 7.58 -21.63 50.14
C LEU A 14 7.39 -22.65 49.00
N VAL A 15 7.32 -23.94 49.33
CA VAL A 15 7.09 -25.00 48.33
C VAL A 15 5.68 -24.90 47.75
N VAL A 16 4.66 -24.72 48.60
CA VAL A 16 3.26 -24.59 48.16
C VAL A 16 3.02 -23.30 47.37
N ALA A 17 3.78 -22.23 47.66
CA ALA A 17 3.69 -20.97 46.96
C ALA A 17 4.19 -21.00 45.50
N CYS A 18 4.89 -22.07 45.07
CA CYS A 18 5.37 -22.19 43.70
C CYS A 18 4.19 -22.40 42.72
N PRO A 19 3.88 -21.42 41.84
CA PRO A 19 2.66 -21.46 41.04
C PRO A 19 2.89 -22.21 39.72
N CYS A 20 3.13 -23.52 39.78
CA CYS A 20 3.46 -24.34 38.60
C CYS A 20 2.43 -24.21 37.46
N ALA A 21 1.14 -24.09 37.79
CA ALA A 21 0.06 -23.91 36.82
C ALA A 21 0.11 -22.53 36.11
N LEU A 22 0.51 -21.48 36.84
CA LEU A 22 0.66 -20.13 36.28
C LEU A 22 1.83 -20.07 35.29
N VAL A 23 2.92 -20.78 35.58
CA VAL A 23 4.11 -20.82 34.71
C VAL A 23 3.78 -21.44 33.35
N ILE A 24 2.92 -22.47 33.32
CA ILE A 24 2.57 -23.17 32.08
C ILE A 24 1.36 -22.57 31.34
N SER A 25 0.53 -21.75 32.01
CA SER A 25 -0.72 -21.25 31.42
C SER A 25 -0.48 -20.40 30.16
N THR A 26 0.48 -19.50 30.20
CA THR A 26 0.74 -18.55 29.10
C THR A 26 1.33 -19.25 27.86
N PRO A 27 2.39 -20.08 27.95
CA PRO A 27 2.92 -20.78 26.77
C PRO A 27 1.89 -21.70 26.10
N VAL A 28 1.07 -22.41 26.88
CA VAL A 28 0.03 -23.30 26.33
C VAL A 28 -1.04 -22.50 25.59
N ALA A 29 -1.50 -21.38 26.17
CA ALA A 29 -2.46 -20.50 25.51
C ALA A 29 -1.91 -19.93 24.20
N ILE A 30 -0.66 -19.45 24.21
CA ILE A 30 0.00 -18.87 23.03
C ILE A 30 0.15 -19.91 21.92
N VAL A 31 0.70 -21.09 22.21
CA VAL A 31 0.90 -22.14 21.19
C VAL A 31 -0.43 -22.60 20.62
N SER A 32 -1.45 -22.75 21.46
CA SER A 32 -2.80 -23.13 21.01
C SER A 32 -3.42 -22.05 20.11
N ALA A 33 -3.29 -20.77 20.49
CA ALA A 33 -3.80 -19.66 19.71
C ALA A 33 -3.07 -19.51 18.36
N ILE A 34 -1.73 -19.62 18.33
CA ILE A 34 -0.94 -19.59 17.08
C ILE A 34 -1.31 -20.78 16.19
N GLY A 35 -1.42 -21.99 16.75
CA GLY A 35 -1.84 -23.17 16.00
C GLY A 35 -3.26 -23.02 15.44
N ASN A 36 -4.17 -22.41 16.19
CA ASN A 36 -5.52 -22.12 15.71
C ASN A 36 -5.54 -21.06 14.61
N ALA A 37 -4.78 -19.97 14.76
CA ALA A 37 -4.64 -18.92 13.76
C ALA A 37 -4.08 -19.47 12.44
N ALA A 38 -3.03 -20.31 12.51
CA ALA A 38 -2.41 -20.92 11.33
C ALA A 38 -3.39 -21.83 10.56
N ARG A 39 -4.23 -22.61 11.26
CA ARG A 39 -5.30 -23.42 10.63
C ARG A 39 -6.33 -22.57 9.89
N ASN A 40 -6.45 -21.29 10.24
CA ASN A 40 -7.33 -20.32 9.59
C ASN A 40 -6.57 -19.38 8.63
N GLY A 41 -5.34 -19.74 8.24
CA GLY A 41 -4.54 -18.97 7.28
C GLY A 41 -3.87 -17.71 7.84
N VAL A 42 -3.85 -17.53 9.17
CA VAL A 42 -3.20 -16.39 9.83
C VAL A 42 -1.86 -16.83 10.42
N LEU A 43 -0.77 -16.30 9.86
CA LEU A 43 0.58 -16.59 10.32
C LEU A 43 1.02 -15.56 11.38
N ILE A 44 1.25 -16.02 12.61
CA ILE A 44 1.73 -15.18 13.72
C ILE A 44 3.17 -15.57 14.06
N LYS A 45 4.09 -14.61 13.95
CA LYS A 45 5.53 -14.82 14.19
C LYS A 45 5.90 -14.63 15.67
N GLY A 46 5.47 -15.58 16.51
CA GLY A 46 5.82 -15.64 17.95
C GLY A 46 4.74 -15.09 18.89
N GLY A 47 4.89 -15.38 20.19
CA GLY A 47 3.89 -15.05 21.22
C GLY A 47 3.72 -13.55 21.47
N THR A 48 4.81 -12.79 21.46
CA THR A 48 4.77 -11.33 21.67
C THR A 48 3.89 -10.62 20.65
N ALA A 49 3.92 -11.05 19.37
CA ALA A 49 3.07 -10.47 18.34
C ALA A 49 1.58 -10.73 18.59
N LEU A 50 1.23 -11.93 19.09
CA LEU A 50 -0.14 -12.27 19.47
C LEU A 50 -0.63 -11.40 20.65
N GLU A 51 0.20 -11.22 21.66
CA GLU A 51 -0.12 -10.40 22.83
C GLU A 51 -0.32 -8.93 22.45
N ILE A 52 0.59 -8.36 21.66
CA ILE A 52 0.47 -6.98 21.16
C ILE A 52 -0.82 -6.82 20.35
N ALA A 53 -1.12 -7.77 19.46
CA ALA A 53 -2.34 -7.73 18.65
C ALA A 53 -3.62 -7.64 19.49
N GLY A 54 -3.66 -8.32 20.64
CA GLY A 54 -4.79 -8.25 21.58
C GLY A 54 -4.95 -6.91 22.29
N SER A 55 -3.93 -6.05 22.28
CA SER A 55 -3.93 -4.73 22.92
C SER A 55 -4.07 -3.56 21.94
N LEU A 56 -4.16 -3.83 20.64
CA LEU A 56 -4.23 -2.76 19.62
C LEU A 56 -5.51 -1.94 19.77
N ASN A 57 -5.37 -0.62 19.64
CA ASN A 57 -6.49 0.32 19.61
C ASN A 57 -6.67 0.99 18.25
N ALA A 58 -5.64 0.97 17.40
CA ALA A 58 -5.65 1.58 16.08
C ALA A 58 -4.96 0.67 15.06
N ILE A 59 -5.41 0.73 13.80
CA ILE A 59 -4.78 0.02 12.68
C ILE A 59 -4.58 0.98 11.51
N ALA A 60 -3.34 1.11 11.06
CA ALA A 60 -2.99 1.76 9.81
C ALA A 60 -2.94 0.73 8.68
N PHE A 61 -3.68 0.99 7.61
CA PHE A 61 -3.75 0.17 6.41
C PHE A 61 -2.97 0.82 5.28
N ASP A 62 -2.18 0.02 4.57
CA ASP A 62 -1.76 0.42 3.23
C ASP A 62 -2.98 0.35 2.28
N LYS A 63 -2.95 1.13 1.20
CA LYS A 63 -4.05 1.08 0.21
C LYS A 63 -3.87 -0.12 -0.71
N THR A 64 -2.80 -0.12 -1.50
CA THR A 64 -2.60 -1.02 -2.64
C THR A 64 -2.34 -2.45 -2.16
N GLY A 65 -3.24 -3.37 -2.50
CA GLY A 65 -3.10 -4.79 -2.15
C GLY A 65 -3.60 -5.17 -0.76
N THR A 66 -3.86 -4.20 0.12
CA THR A 66 -4.51 -4.43 1.42
C THR A 66 -5.99 -4.08 1.35
N LEU A 67 -6.35 -2.80 1.20
CA LEU A 67 -7.74 -2.38 1.05
C LEU A 67 -8.27 -2.64 -0.36
N THR A 68 -7.37 -2.63 -1.34
CA THR A 68 -7.65 -2.94 -2.74
C THR A 68 -7.10 -4.31 -3.14
N GLU A 69 -7.47 -4.78 -4.33
CA GLU A 69 -7.01 -6.07 -4.86
C GLU A 69 -5.50 -6.11 -5.13
N GLY A 70 -4.84 -4.96 -5.27
CA GLY A 70 -3.43 -4.85 -5.60
C GLY A 70 -3.15 -5.17 -7.06
N LYS A 71 -4.19 -5.08 -7.91
CA LYS A 71 -4.14 -5.40 -9.34
C LYS A 71 -4.67 -4.20 -10.12
N PRO A 72 -3.92 -3.08 -10.13
CA PRO A 72 -4.35 -1.92 -10.88
C PRO A 72 -4.51 -2.25 -12.35
N LYS A 73 -5.47 -1.60 -13.00
CA LYS A 73 -5.71 -1.69 -14.43
C LYS A 73 -5.70 -0.30 -15.04
N VAL A 74 -5.19 -0.19 -16.27
CA VAL A 74 -5.34 1.03 -17.07
C VAL A 74 -6.81 1.21 -17.40
N MET A 75 -7.32 2.41 -17.12
CA MET A 75 -8.71 2.78 -17.36
C MET A 75 -8.83 3.63 -18.62
N HIS A 76 -7.94 4.61 -18.77
CA HIS A 76 -7.93 5.52 -19.91
C HIS A 76 -6.49 5.84 -20.31
N VAL A 77 -6.27 5.94 -21.61
CA VAL A 77 -5.08 6.55 -22.22
C VAL A 77 -5.58 7.80 -22.94
N ARG A 78 -4.92 8.94 -22.73
CA ARG A 78 -5.27 10.18 -23.42
C ARG A 78 -4.01 10.88 -23.88
N SER A 79 -3.79 10.89 -25.18
CA SER A 79 -2.72 11.66 -25.81
C SER A 79 -3.19 13.05 -26.24
N LEU A 80 -2.24 13.95 -26.45
CA LEU A 80 -2.47 15.28 -27.01
C LEU A 80 -1.71 15.45 -28.33
N ASP A 81 -0.38 15.37 -28.26
CA ASP A 81 0.52 15.68 -29.38
C ASP A 81 1.11 14.41 -30.04
N CYS A 82 0.58 13.24 -29.69
CA CYS A 82 0.97 11.94 -30.25
C CYS A 82 -0.25 11.00 -30.34
N THR A 83 -0.08 9.83 -30.94
CA THR A 83 -1.10 8.78 -30.90
C THR A 83 -1.17 8.11 -29.52
N GLU A 84 -2.31 7.53 -29.16
CA GLU A 84 -2.43 6.77 -27.90
C GLU A 84 -1.47 5.58 -27.86
N ASP A 85 -1.21 4.95 -29.01
CA ASP A 85 -0.24 3.86 -29.14
C ASP A 85 1.21 4.32 -28.91
N GLU A 86 1.60 5.48 -29.43
CA GLU A 86 2.93 6.06 -29.16
C GLU A 86 3.09 6.42 -27.68
N LEU A 87 2.08 7.05 -27.08
CA LEU A 87 2.09 7.38 -25.65
C LEU A 87 2.23 6.12 -24.79
N LEU A 88 1.45 5.09 -25.11
CA LEU A 88 1.47 3.81 -24.41
C LEU A 88 2.79 3.07 -24.63
N SER A 89 3.36 3.14 -25.82
CA SER A 89 4.69 2.57 -26.14
C SER A 89 5.79 3.20 -25.29
N ILE A 90 5.81 4.53 -25.20
CA ILE A 90 6.77 5.27 -24.35
C ILE A 90 6.57 4.91 -22.88
N ALA A 91 5.33 4.94 -22.39
CA ALA A 91 5.02 4.63 -21.00
C ALA A 91 5.40 3.19 -20.64
N ALA A 92 5.07 2.21 -21.48
CA ALA A 92 5.41 0.82 -21.27
C ALA A 92 6.93 0.59 -21.29
N THR A 93 7.67 1.32 -22.14
CA THR A 93 9.14 1.25 -22.20
C THR A 93 9.78 1.78 -20.91
N ILE A 94 9.27 2.88 -20.36
CA ILE A 94 9.73 3.38 -19.05
C ILE A 94 9.44 2.38 -17.94
N GLU A 95 8.22 1.82 -17.95
CA GLU A 95 7.70 0.98 -16.87
C GLU A 95 8.19 -0.47 -16.91
N GLU A 96 8.79 -0.93 -18.02
CA GLU A 96 9.36 -2.29 -18.13
C GLU A 96 10.45 -2.55 -17.08
N TYR A 97 11.17 -1.51 -16.66
CA TYR A 97 12.25 -1.59 -15.67
C TYR A 97 11.76 -1.42 -14.22
N SER A 98 10.47 -1.18 -14.01
CA SER A 98 9.87 -0.89 -12.71
C SER A 98 9.09 -2.09 -12.16
N ASN A 99 9.31 -2.40 -10.88
CA ASN A 99 8.55 -3.45 -10.18
C ASN A 99 7.22 -2.96 -9.59
N HIS A 100 6.88 -1.68 -9.79
CA HIS A 100 5.70 -1.07 -9.19
C HIS A 100 4.40 -1.68 -9.76
N PRO A 101 3.33 -1.86 -8.96
CA PRO A 101 2.06 -2.39 -9.47
C PRO A 101 1.49 -1.62 -10.67
N ILE A 102 1.62 -0.28 -10.68
CA ILE A 102 1.20 0.57 -11.81
C ILE A 102 2.02 0.25 -13.07
N ALA A 103 3.33 0.03 -12.94
CA ALA A 103 4.20 -0.34 -14.03
C ALA A 103 3.76 -1.64 -14.70
N LYS A 104 3.41 -2.63 -13.86
CA LYS A 104 2.87 -3.92 -14.31
C LYS A 104 1.52 -3.76 -15.00
N ALA A 105 0.67 -2.82 -14.56
CA ALA A 105 -0.61 -2.54 -15.20
C ALA A 105 -0.42 -1.93 -16.60
N ILE A 106 0.49 -0.96 -16.75
CA ILE A 106 0.77 -0.30 -18.03
C ILE A 106 1.40 -1.28 -19.02
N THR A 107 2.40 -2.06 -18.59
CA THR A 107 3.04 -3.07 -19.44
C THR A 107 2.10 -4.21 -19.82
N ALA A 108 1.20 -4.64 -18.93
CA ALA A 108 0.15 -5.60 -19.27
C ALA A 108 -0.85 -5.04 -20.28
N TYR A 109 -1.28 -3.78 -20.10
CA TYR A 109 -2.19 -3.11 -21.02
C TYR A 109 -1.58 -2.94 -22.42
N ALA A 110 -0.30 -2.55 -22.51
CA ALA A 110 0.43 -2.47 -23.77
C ALA A 110 0.51 -3.82 -24.50
N LYS A 111 0.75 -4.92 -23.76
CA LYS A 111 0.75 -6.28 -24.34
C LYS A 111 -0.63 -6.69 -24.86
N GLU A 112 -1.70 -6.35 -24.15
CA GLU A 112 -3.09 -6.63 -24.56
C GLU A 112 -3.46 -5.87 -25.85
N HIS A 113 -2.98 -4.63 -25.98
CA HIS A 113 -3.22 -3.78 -27.16
C HIS A 113 -2.19 -3.98 -28.28
N GLN A 114 -1.29 -4.95 -28.14
CA GLN A 114 -0.22 -5.26 -29.11
C GLN A 114 0.70 -4.08 -29.42
N THR A 115 0.83 -3.15 -28.48
CA THR A 115 1.69 -1.97 -28.59
C THR A 115 3.15 -2.40 -28.45
N ALA A 116 4.00 -1.94 -29.35
CA ALA A 116 5.43 -2.25 -29.30
C ALA A 116 6.09 -1.59 -28.08
N ILE A 117 6.84 -2.37 -27.31
CA ILE A 117 7.74 -1.84 -26.28
C ILE A 117 9.09 -1.58 -26.96
N GLN A 118 9.63 -0.39 -26.76
CA GLN A 118 10.88 0.06 -27.37
C GLN A 118 12.08 -0.32 -26.49
N SER A 119 13.29 -0.22 -27.04
CA SER A 119 14.50 -0.37 -26.23
C SER A 119 14.87 0.99 -25.62
N GLY A 120 14.89 1.06 -24.29
CA GLY A 120 15.33 2.24 -23.54
C GLY A 120 16.69 2.05 -22.89
N THR A 121 17.43 3.14 -22.68
CA THR A 121 18.65 3.18 -21.86
C THR A 121 18.47 4.13 -20.67
N ASP A 122 19.42 4.09 -19.73
CA ASP A 122 19.51 5.06 -18.63
C ASP A 122 18.25 5.16 -17.75
N PHE A 123 17.59 4.02 -17.50
CA PHE A 123 16.45 3.97 -16.60
C PHE A 123 16.82 4.52 -15.22
N ARG A 124 15.99 5.41 -14.70
CA ARG A 124 16.14 5.94 -13.35
C ARG A 124 14.78 6.13 -12.69
N ALA A 125 14.61 5.51 -11.52
CA ALA A 125 13.48 5.76 -10.65
C ALA A 125 13.65 7.11 -9.93
N ILE A 126 12.60 7.92 -9.92
CA ILE A 126 12.50 9.21 -9.24
C ILE A 126 11.54 9.03 -8.06
N VAL A 127 12.11 8.76 -6.87
CA VAL A 127 11.36 8.37 -5.68
C VAL A 127 10.21 9.34 -5.41
N GLY A 128 9.00 8.80 -5.29
CA GLY A 128 7.78 9.58 -5.00
C GLY A 128 7.20 10.38 -6.16
N LYS A 129 7.87 10.40 -7.33
CA LYS A 129 7.46 11.24 -8.46
C LYS A 129 7.23 10.44 -9.73
N GLY A 130 8.05 9.43 -10.03
CA GLY A 130 7.91 8.65 -11.26
C GLY A 130 9.19 7.93 -11.66
N ALA A 131 9.40 7.79 -12.95
CA ALA A 131 10.61 7.22 -13.55
C ALA A 131 10.93 7.89 -14.89
N GLN A 132 12.17 7.70 -15.35
CA GLN A 132 12.62 8.16 -16.66
C GLN A 132 13.34 7.05 -17.42
N VAL A 133 13.37 7.17 -18.74
CA VAL A 133 14.19 6.36 -19.64
C VAL A 133 14.59 7.20 -20.87
N THR A 134 15.70 6.87 -21.51
CA THR A 134 16.12 7.47 -22.76
C THR A 134 15.76 6.56 -23.92
N ILE A 135 15.03 7.08 -24.91
CA ILE A 135 14.59 6.36 -26.11
C ILE A 135 15.10 7.15 -27.31
N ASN A 136 15.85 6.49 -28.21
CA ASN A 136 16.40 7.14 -29.42
C ASN A 136 17.16 8.45 -29.16
N GLY A 137 17.81 8.58 -27.99
CA GLY A 137 18.57 9.76 -27.59
C GLY A 137 17.75 10.88 -26.92
N GLU A 138 16.44 10.70 -26.74
CA GLU A 138 15.57 11.64 -26.02
C GLU A 138 15.09 11.04 -24.69
N THR A 139 15.10 11.85 -23.62
CA THR A 139 14.68 11.39 -22.29
C THR A 139 13.20 11.64 -22.07
N TYR A 140 12.49 10.55 -21.79
CA TYR A 140 11.07 10.53 -21.46
C TYR A 140 10.86 10.21 -19.98
N TYR A 141 9.75 10.71 -19.45
CA TYR A 141 9.35 10.63 -18.06
C TYR A 141 7.92 10.10 -17.95
N ALA A 142 7.67 9.25 -16.97
CA ALA A 142 6.35 8.83 -16.55
C ALA A 142 6.22 9.12 -15.06
N GLY A 143 5.28 9.98 -14.65
CA GLY A 143 5.20 10.41 -13.26
C GLY A 143 3.97 11.21 -12.89
N ASN A 144 3.92 11.65 -11.64
CA ASN A 144 2.84 12.46 -11.10
C ASN A 144 3.00 13.95 -11.47
N LYS A 145 2.02 14.75 -11.06
CA LYS A 145 1.99 16.21 -11.27
C LYS A 145 3.26 16.91 -10.74
N ALA A 146 3.74 16.51 -9.55
CA ALA A 146 4.87 17.16 -8.89
C ALA A 146 6.18 17.04 -9.68
N LEU A 147 6.35 15.97 -10.48
CA LEU A 147 7.50 15.82 -11.37
C LEU A 147 7.57 16.92 -12.43
N TYR A 148 6.44 17.22 -13.07
CA TYR A 148 6.37 18.22 -14.14
C TYR A 148 6.35 19.65 -13.61
N GLU A 149 5.84 19.87 -12.39
CA GLU A 149 5.98 21.14 -11.69
C GLU A 149 7.45 21.49 -11.42
N GLU A 150 8.26 20.50 -11.04
CA GLU A 150 9.71 20.68 -10.82
C GLU A 150 10.47 21.02 -12.10
N PHE A 151 10.04 20.49 -13.25
CA PHE A 151 10.58 20.87 -14.55
C PHE A 151 10.09 22.23 -15.06
N GLY A 152 9.10 22.84 -14.39
CA GLY A 152 8.50 24.10 -14.83
C GLY A 152 7.60 23.94 -16.07
N VAL A 153 7.10 22.75 -16.34
CA VAL A 153 6.19 22.49 -17.47
C VAL A 153 4.78 22.96 -17.12
N SER A 154 4.12 23.67 -18.05
CA SER A 154 2.76 24.17 -17.82
C SER A 154 1.75 23.02 -17.72
N LEU A 155 1.00 23.01 -16.61
CA LEU A 155 -0.05 22.03 -16.33
C LEU A 155 -1.46 22.56 -16.51
N GLN A 156 -1.63 23.80 -17.01
CA GLN A 156 -2.95 24.45 -17.10
C GLN A 156 -3.98 23.59 -17.83
N MET A 157 -3.59 22.96 -18.92
CA MET A 157 -4.45 22.10 -19.75
C MET A 157 -4.77 20.75 -19.09
N TRP A 158 -3.89 20.29 -18.20
CA TRP A 158 -3.95 18.97 -17.57
C TRP A 158 -4.63 19.00 -16.20
N ASN A 159 -4.70 20.15 -15.53
CA ASN A 159 -5.25 20.27 -14.17
C ASN A 159 -6.69 19.74 -14.04
N GLU A 160 -7.60 20.15 -14.93
CA GLU A 160 -9.00 19.68 -14.86
C GLU A 160 -9.13 18.19 -15.20
N PRO A 161 -8.56 17.68 -16.32
CA PRO A 161 -8.60 16.24 -16.61
C PRO A 161 -8.00 15.37 -15.49
N ILE A 162 -6.87 15.79 -14.90
CA ILE A 162 -6.27 15.10 -13.75
C ILE A 162 -7.27 15.08 -12.58
N ARG A 163 -7.85 16.23 -12.22
CA ARG A 163 -8.80 16.34 -11.09
C ARG A 163 -10.05 15.51 -11.30
N GLU A 164 -10.55 15.41 -12.53
CA GLU A 164 -11.73 14.61 -12.86
C GLU A 164 -11.47 13.12 -12.62
N MET A 165 -10.35 12.60 -13.14
CA MET A 165 -9.95 11.20 -12.95
C MET A 165 -9.64 10.88 -11.49
N GLN A 166 -8.98 11.79 -10.78
CA GLN A 166 -8.68 11.62 -9.35
C GLN A 166 -9.95 11.56 -8.49
N ARG A 167 -10.95 12.40 -8.79
CA ARG A 167 -12.25 12.40 -8.08
C ARG A 167 -13.01 11.07 -8.16
N ILE A 168 -12.82 10.31 -9.24
CA ILE A 168 -13.44 8.99 -9.39
C ILE A 168 -12.55 7.84 -8.90
N GLY A 169 -11.43 8.16 -8.24
CA GLY A 169 -10.53 7.17 -7.64
C GLY A 169 -9.44 6.64 -8.56
N GLN A 170 -9.14 7.33 -9.67
CA GLN A 170 -8.07 6.92 -10.58
C GLN A 170 -6.77 7.65 -10.25
N THR A 171 -5.66 6.92 -10.27
CA THR A 171 -4.31 7.48 -10.20
C THR A 171 -3.90 7.88 -11.62
N VAL A 172 -3.41 9.11 -11.79
CA VAL A 172 -3.02 9.65 -13.11
C VAL A 172 -1.50 9.69 -13.23
N ILE A 173 -0.98 9.16 -14.33
CA ILE A 173 0.42 9.16 -14.73
C ILE A 173 0.55 10.05 -15.96
N LEU A 174 1.34 11.11 -15.85
CA LEU A 174 1.68 12.01 -16.94
C LEU A 174 2.92 11.49 -17.65
N VAL A 175 2.88 11.46 -18.98
CA VAL A 175 3.95 10.94 -19.83
C VAL A 175 4.41 12.03 -20.78
N GLY A 176 5.71 12.22 -20.91
CA GLY A 176 6.29 13.29 -21.71
C GLY A 176 7.78 13.48 -21.48
N THR A 177 8.28 14.66 -21.85
CA THR A 177 9.68 15.05 -21.67
C THR A 177 9.77 16.09 -20.53
N ASN A 178 10.98 16.55 -20.22
CA ASN A 178 11.17 17.66 -19.28
C ASN A 178 10.70 19.03 -19.83
N LYS A 179 10.15 19.09 -21.05
CA LYS A 179 9.67 20.33 -21.68
C LYS A 179 8.17 20.31 -21.97
N VAL A 180 7.61 19.13 -22.28
CA VAL A 180 6.21 18.99 -22.71
C VAL A 180 5.61 17.69 -22.22
N ILE A 181 4.33 17.71 -21.89
CA ILE A 181 3.54 16.52 -21.55
C ILE A 181 2.86 16.04 -22.83
N LEU A 182 3.14 14.81 -23.25
CA LEU A 182 2.57 14.18 -24.44
C LEU A 182 1.17 13.63 -24.20
N GLY A 183 0.89 13.23 -22.96
CA GLY A 183 -0.37 12.62 -22.58
C GLY A 183 -0.44 12.16 -21.14
N MET A 184 -1.52 11.50 -20.81
CA MET A 184 -1.73 10.89 -19.50
C MET A 184 -2.36 9.50 -19.61
N ILE A 185 -2.03 8.64 -18.65
CA ILE A 185 -2.60 7.32 -18.46
C ILE A 185 -3.21 7.28 -17.07
N SER A 186 -4.47 6.85 -16.96
CA SER A 186 -5.11 6.66 -15.67
C SER A 186 -5.20 5.17 -15.34
N VAL A 187 -4.93 4.86 -14.08
CA VAL A 187 -5.03 3.51 -13.54
C VAL A 187 -5.95 3.51 -12.31
N ALA A 188 -6.70 2.43 -12.14
CA ALA A 188 -7.51 2.23 -10.94
C ALA A 188 -7.24 0.85 -10.36
N ASP A 189 -7.28 0.76 -9.03
CA ASP A 189 -7.28 -0.51 -8.32
C ASP A 189 -8.64 -0.68 -7.63
N SER A 190 -9.22 -1.87 -7.81
CA SER A 190 -10.54 -2.18 -7.25
C SER A 190 -10.44 -2.39 -5.75
N ILE A 191 -11.37 -1.81 -5.00
CA ILE A 191 -11.52 -2.14 -3.58
C ILE A 191 -11.94 -3.62 -3.43
N ARG A 192 -11.38 -4.34 -2.46
CA ARG A 192 -11.83 -5.72 -2.20
C ARG A 192 -13.28 -5.69 -1.72
N SER A 193 -14.08 -6.66 -2.16
CA SER A 193 -15.47 -6.80 -1.73
C SER A 193 -15.62 -6.97 -0.21
N THR A 194 -14.60 -7.55 0.44
CA THR A 194 -14.57 -7.79 1.89
C THR A 194 -14.14 -6.58 2.72
N THR A 195 -13.46 -5.58 2.12
CA THR A 195 -12.80 -4.49 2.85
C THR A 195 -13.75 -3.79 3.81
N TYR A 196 -14.93 -3.36 3.34
CA TYR A 196 -15.90 -2.68 4.18
C TYR A 196 -16.35 -3.55 5.37
N GLY A 197 -16.66 -4.83 5.13
CA GLY A 197 -17.06 -5.77 6.17
C GLY A 197 -15.96 -5.97 7.22
N THR A 198 -14.72 -6.17 6.77
CA THR A 198 -13.56 -6.33 7.66
C THR A 198 -13.33 -5.10 8.53
N ILE A 199 -13.42 -3.88 7.97
CA ILE A 199 -13.27 -2.65 8.78
C ILE A 199 -14.36 -2.56 9.86
N GLN A 200 -15.60 -2.94 9.55
CA GLN A 200 -16.68 -2.96 10.53
C GLN A 200 -16.45 -4.01 11.64
N GLU A 201 -15.98 -5.21 11.27
CA GLU A 201 -15.64 -6.27 12.24
C GLU A 201 -14.48 -5.89 13.16
N LEU A 202 -13.47 -5.19 12.64
CA LEU A 202 -12.36 -4.68 13.44
C LEU A 202 -12.84 -3.64 14.46
N LYS A 203 -13.73 -2.73 14.05
CA LYS A 203 -14.35 -1.76 14.97
C LYS A 203 -15.16 -2.46 16.08
N ARG A 204 -15.92 -3.49 15.72
CA ARG A 204 -16.66 -4.32 16.70
C ARG A 204 -15.75 -5.09 17.65
N SER A 205 -14.56 -5.46 17.19
CA SER A 205 -13.54 -6.15 17.99
C SER A 205 -12.76 -5.23 18.93
N GLY A 206 -13.03 -3.91 18.93
CA GLY A 206 -12.44 -2.95 19.87
C GLY A 206 -11.39 -2.02 19.28
N ILE A 207 -11.10 -2.12 17.97
CA ILE A 207 -10.26 -1.13 17.28
C ILE A 207 -11.04 0.18 17.17
N ARG A 208 -10.50 1.24 17.77
CA ARG A 208 -11.15 2.55 17.87
C ARG A 208 -10.88 3.44 16.66
N GLU A 209 -9.73 3.26 16.01
CA GLU A 209 -9.30 4.10 14.90
C GLU A 209 -8.75 3.25 13.74
N THR A 210 -9.27 3.46 12.54
CA THR A 210 -8.71 2.90 11.31
C THR A 210 -8.22 4.01 10.39
N VAL A 211 -6.97 3.92 9.96
CA VAL A 211 -6.30 4.94 9.15
C VAL A 211 -5.81 4.32 7.85
N MET A 212 -5.95 5.00 6.72
CA MET A 212 -5.29 4.59 5.47
C MET A 212 -4.06 5.46 5.20
N LEU A 213 -2.92 4.83 4.89
CA LEU A 213 -1.68 5.50 4.49
C LEU A 213 -1.38 5.16 3.03
N THR A 214 -1.30 6.16 2.14
CA THR A 214 -1.10 5.92 0.72
C THR A 214 -0.18 6.96 0.06
N GLY A 215 0.60 6.50 -0.92
CA GLY A 215 1.38 7.38 -1.79
C GLY A 215 0.56 7.99 -2.94
N ASP A 216 -0.68 7.52 -3.12
CA ASP A 216 -1.60 8.09 -4.09
C ASP A 216 -2.02 9.50 -3.73
N ASN A 217 -2.52 10.22 -4.74
CA ASN A 217 -3.02 11.58 -4.58
C ASN A 217 -4.29 11.66 -3.70
N GLU A 218 -4.58 12.89 -3.28
CA GLU A 218 -5.67 13.23 -2.36
C GLU A 218 -7.04 12.71 -2.83
N GLY A 219 -7.42 12.96 -4.09
CA GLY A 219 -8.74 12.55 -4.60
C GLY A 219 -8.91 11.03 -4.66
N THR A 220 -7.85 10.32 -5.05
CA THR A 220 -7.87 8.84 -5.04
C THR A 220 -7.93 8.29 -3.62
N ALA A 221 -7.15 8.86 -2.70
CA ALA A 221 -7.16 8.46 -1.30
C ALA A 221 -8.54 8.69 -0.66
N GLU A 222 -9.12 9.87 -0.86
CA GLU A 222 -10.44 10.22 -0.34
C GLU A 222 -11.51 9.24 -0.83
N HIS A 223 -11.55 8.96 -2.13
CA HIS A 223 -12.55 8.05 -2.71
C HIS A 223 -12.45 6.63 -2.13
N ILE A 224 -11.23 6.09 -2.02
CA ILE A 224 -11.02 4.75 -1.43
C ILE A 224 -11.36 4.76 0.06
N ALA A 225 -10.98 5.81 0.79
CA ALA A 225 -11.29 5.95 2.21
C ALA A 225 -12.81 5.96 2.46
N GLN A 226 -13.56 6.71 1.65
CA GLN A 226 -15.02 6.78 1.71
C GLN A 226 -15.69 5.43 1.44
N LYS A 227 -15.17 4.66 0.47
CA LYS A 227 -15.67 3.31 0.14
C LYS A 227 -15.31 2.29 1.22
N ALA A 228 -14.09 2.35 1.75
CA ALA A 228 -13.61 1.45 2.80
C ALA A 228 -14.20 1.78 4.18
N LYS A 229 -14.68 3.01 4.38
CA LYS A 229 -15.18 3.55 5.65
C LYS A 229 -14.14 3.54 6.78
N VAL A 230 -12.90 3.86 6.41
CA VAL A 230 -11.83 4.17 7.38
C VAL A 230 -12.09 5.54 8.00
N ASP A 231 -11.58 5.78 9.21
CA ASP A 231 -11.83 7.02 9.94
C ASP A 231 -11.03 8.19 9.38
N ARG A 232 -9.78 7.93 8.95
CA ARG A 232 -8.84 8.94 8.43
C ARG A 232 -8.00 8.38 7.30
N TYR A 233 -7.45 9.26 6.48
CA TYR A 233 -6.46 8.89 5.49
C TYR A 233 -5.34 9.94 5.40
N PHE A 234 -4.19 9.51 4.91
CA PHE A 234 -3.06 10.35 4.54
C PHE A 234 -2.61 9.99 3.13
N ALA A 235 -2.50 11.00 2.27
CA ALA A 235 -2.19 10.86 0.85
C ALA A 235 -0.83 11.48 0.50
N ASN A 236 -0.34 11.19 -0.71
CA ASN A 236 0.94 11.67 -1.25
C ASN A 236 2.17 11.32 -0.40
N LEU A 237 2.08 10.25 0.41
CA LEU A 237 3.17 9.83 1.29
C LEU A 237 4.31 9.14 0.52
N LEU A 238 5.55 9.52 0.83
CA LEU A 238 6.73 8.74 0.48
C LEU A 238 6.88 7.54 1.42
N PRO A 239 7.71 6.53 1.09
CA PRO A 239 7.99 5.42 1.99
C PRO A 239 8.51 5.87 3.37
N GLU A 240 9.29 6.96 3.41
CA GLU A 240 9.86 7.53 4.64
C GLU A 240 8.79 8.20 5.51
N ASP A 241 7.74 8.77 4.90
CA ASP A 241 6.64 9.43 5.62
C ASP A 241 5.68 8.43 6.28
N LYS A 242 5.78 7.13 5.95
CA LYS A 242 4.94 6.07 6.52
C LYS A 242 5.50 5.48 7.82
N VAL A 243 6.74 5.83 8.21
CA VAL A 243 7.48 5.24 9.35
C VAL A 243 7.37 6.08 10.60
#